data_AF-A0A936GHD1-F1
#
_entry.id   AF-A0A936GHD1-F1
#
_cell.length_a   1.000
_cell.length_b   1.000
_cell.length_c   1.000
_cell.angle_alpha   90.00
_cell.angle_beta   90.00
_cell.angle_gamma   90.00
#
_symmetry.space_group_name_H-M   'P 1'
#
loop_
_entity.id
_entity.type
_entity.pdbx_description
1 polymer ?
#
loop_
_entity_poly.entity_id
_entity_poly.type
_entity_poly.pdbx_seq_one_letter_code
_entity_poly.pdbx_strand_id
1 'polypeptide(L)'
;MKILDRFIIRSYIGPLTVTFFICVFVLLMQFLWMYIDDLVGKGLAISIIAELMLYASANLVPMALPLAVLLASIMVFGNLGENNELMAMKSSGIPLQRIMLPLIIFNLFIAINALLFTQFVLPYTNLRYGALLYDVRQQRPEINIKKGTFYEITSGLKLKIKDKDPETNMMYEVMIYDHRNIAGNMDVTVADSASMVMSDDKVFLVFTLFNGVKYEEVRDRNNYEYSRNNMPFKRQLFGEQKMVYELNGYEFSRTNTELFKHNYQMLNLKYSSSLIRLKIRCRKIF
;
A
#
# COMPACT_ATOMS: atom_id res chain seq x y z
N MET A 1 14.77 45.18 -4.77
CA MET A 1 13.38 44.78 -5.04
C MET A 1 12.55 46.04 -5.11
N LYS A 2 11.75 46.22 -6.17
CA LYS A 2 10.81 47.35 -6.19
C LYS A 2 9.74 47.11 -5.12
N ILE A 3 9.18 48.19 -4.56
CA ILE A 3 8.16 48.11 -3.50
C ILE A 3 6.98 47.21 -3.92
N LEU A 4 6.63 47.25 -5.21
CA LEU A 4 5.60 46.44 -5.85
C LEU A 4 5.92 44.92 -5.82
N ASP A 5 7.17 44.53 -6.06
CA ASP A 5 7.56 43.11 -6.03
C ASP A 5 7.39 42.53 -4.61
N ARG A 6 7.78 43.31 -3.59
CA ARG A 6 7.64 42.93 -2.19
C ARG A 6 6.18 42.85 -1.75
N PHE A 7 5.34 43.76 -2.25
CA PHE A 7 3.91 43.76 -1.98
C PHE A 7 3.24 42.48 -2.49
N ILE A 8 3.49 42.12 -3.75
CA ILE A 8 2.90 40.93 -4.37
C ILE A 8 3.37 39.65 -3.67
N ILE A 9 4.67 39.53 -3.37
CA ILE A 9 5.20 38.35 -2.66
C ILE A 9 4.60 38.23 -1.26
N ARG A 10 4.48 39.34 -0.52
CA ARG A 10 3.88 39.34 0.82
C ARG A 10 2.40 38.95 0.79
N SER A 11 1.67 39.42 -0.22
CA SER A 11 0.27 39.04 -0.42
C SER A 11 0.12 37.57 -0.83
N TYR A 12 1.15 36.95 -1.43
CA TYR A 12 1.12 35.57 -1.90
C TYR A 12 1.46 34.53 -0.84
N ILE A 13 2.42 34.82 0.05
CA ILE A 13 2.90 33.88 1.07
C ILE A 13 1.78 33.44 2.04
N GLY A 14 0.89 34.38 2.42
CA GLY A 14 -0.22 34.08 3.32
C GLY A 14 -1.18 33.03 2.75
N PRO A 15 -1.84 33.32 1.61
CA PRO A 15 -2.71 32.36 0.92
C PRO A 15 -2.00 31.05 0.59
N LEU A 16 -0.75 31.08 0.12
CA LEU A 16 0.02 29.87 -0.19
C LEU A 16 0.18 28.95 1.01
N THR A 17 0.51 29.50 2.18
CA THR A 17 0.72 28.70 3.39
C THR A 17 -0.61 28.06 3.83
N VAL A 18 -1.69 28.83 3.82
CA VAL A 18 -3.02 28.35 4.21
C VAL A 18 -3.54 27.28 3.24
N THR A 19 -3.50 27.54 1.93
CA THR A 19 -3.96 26.56 0.92
C THR A 19 -3.10 25.30 0.94
N PHE A 20 -1.79 25.40 1.21
CA PHE A 20 -0.91 24.25 1.36
C PHE A 20 -1.35 23.33 2.51
N PHE A 21 -1.56 23.87 3.71
CA PHE A 21 -2.01 23.05 4.84
C PHE A 21 -3.40 22.46 4.61
N ILE A 22 -4.32 23.22 3.99
CA ILE A 22 -5.64 22.71 3.63
C ILE A 22 -5.52 21.55 2.62
N CYS A 23 -4.73 21.70 1.56
CA CYS A 23 -4.53 20.64 0.57
C CYS A 23 -3.90 19.38 1.19
N VAL A 24 -2.88 19.54 2.03
CA VAL A 24 -2.26 18.40 2.75
C VAL A 24 -3.30 17.71 3.65
N PHE A 25 -4.10 18.47 4.38
CA PHE A 25 -5.13 17.93 5.27
C PHE A 25 -6.21 17.17 4.50
N VAL A 26 -6.73 17.72 3.40
CA VAL A 26 -7.75 17.08 2.56
C VAL A 26 -7.20 15.78 1.96
N LEU A 27 -5.97 15.80 1.44
CA LEU A 27 -5.33 14.59 0.90
C LEU A 27 -5.07 13.55 1.99
N LEU A 28 -4.70 13.97 3.20
CA LEU A 28 -4.56 13.08 4.35
C LEU A 28 -5.88 12.42 4.73
N MET A 29 -6.99 13.16 4.69
CA MET A 29 -8.32 12.60 4.97
C MET A 29 -8.76 11.63 3.87
N GLN A 30 -8.48 11.93 2.61
CA GLN A 30 -8.70 11.00 1.50
C GLN A 30 -7.89 9.71 1.70
N PHE A 31 -6.64 9.83 2.13
CA PHE A 31 -5.79 8.69 2.48
C PHE A 31 -6.39 7.89 3.64
N LEU A 32 -6.79 8.55 4.72
CA LEU A 32 -7.38 7.89 5.89
C LEU A 32 -8.62 7.08 5.48
N TRP A 33 -9.49 7.64 4.64
CA TRP A 33 -10.69 6.93 4.18
C TRP A 33 -10.36 5.69 3.34
N MET A 34 -9.34 5.76 2.47
CA MET A 34 -8.90 4.62 1.67
C MET A 34 -8.27 3.50 2.51
N TYR A 35 -7.62 3.83 3.63
CA TYR A 35 -6.92 2.89 4.49
C TYR A 35 -7.62 2.66 5.84
N ILE A 36 -8.87 3.11 6.00
CA ILE A 36 -9.57 3.01 7.29
C ILE A 36 -9.81 1.56 7.69
N ASP A 37 -10.18 0.71 6.72
CA ASP A 37 -10.37 -0.74 6.93
C ASP A 37 -9.04 -1.43 7.26
N ASP A 38 -7.93 -0.87 6.77
CA ASP A 38 -6.57 -1.33 7.04
C ASP A 38 -6.03 -0.82 8.40
N LEU A 39 -6.68 0.16 9.05
CA LEU A 39 -6.21 0.80 10.29
C LEU A 39 -7.11 0.48 11.49
N VAL A 40 -8.43 0.38 11.27
CA VAL A 40 -9.44 0.13 12.30
C VAL A 40 -9.54 -1.37 12.59
N GLY A 41 -9.52 -1.75 13.86
CA GLY A 41 -9.63 -3.15 14.31
C GLY A 41 -8.31 -3.88 14.55
N LYS A 42 -7.15 -3.27 14.25
CA LYS A 42 -5.83 -3.94 14.35
C LYS A 42 -5.13 -3.84 15.72
N GLY A 43 -5.72 -3.16 16.69
CA GLY A 43 -5.12 -2.98 18.03
C GLY A 43 -3.77 -2.26 18.01
N LEU A 44 -3.51 -1.46 16.98
CA LEU A 44 -2.26 -0.72 16.81
C LEU A 44 -2.15 0.37 17.87
N ALA A 45 -0.95 0.51 18.44
CA ALA A 45 -0.64 1.65 19.29
C ALA A 45 -0.84 2.96 18.52
N ILE A 46 -1.48 3.95 19.16
CA ILE A 46 -1.77 5.25 18.55
C ILE A 46 -0.49 5.93 17.99
N SER A 47 0.66 5.63 18.60
CA SER A 47 1.98 6.11 18.19
C SER A 47 2.39 5.61 16.80
N ILE A 48 2.10 4.36 16.46
CA ILE A 48 2.43 3.76 15.15
C ILE A 48 1.52 4.36 14.07
N ILE A 49 0.24 4.57 14.40
CA ILE A 49 -0.72 5.22 13.50
C ILE A 49 -0.27 6.66 13.22
N ALA A 50 0.13 7.41 14.25
CA ALA A 50 0.64 8.76 14.09
C ALA A 50 1.92 8.81 13.24
N GLU A 51 2.86 7.87 13.45
CA GLU A 51 4.08 7.78 12.66
C GLU A 51 3.78 7.45 11.17
N LEU A 52 2.85 6.53 10.92
CA LEU A 52 2.39 6.19 9.58
C LEU A 52 1.70 7.39 8.90
N MET A 53 0.87 8.14 9.63
CA MET A 53 0.22 9.35 9.11
C MET A 53 1.24 10.45 8.79
N LEU A 54 2.31 10.57 9.58
CA LEU A 54 3.37 11.55 9.34
C LEU A 54 4.14 11.20 8.06
N TYR A 55 4.53 9.94 7.87
CA TYR A 55 5.15 9.50 6.61
C TYR A 55 4.20 9.55 5.41
N ALA A 56 2.89 9.28 5.60
CA ALA A 56 1.89 9.42 4.55
C ALA A 56 1.75 10.88 4.12
N SER A 57 1.68 11.82 5.07
CA SER A 57 1.60 13.25 4.76
C SER A 57 2.81 13.75 3.97
N ALA A 58 4.02 13.32 4.33
CA ALA A 58 5.25 13.64 3.61
C ALA A 58 5.26 13.12 2.16
N ASN A 59 4.65 11.95 1.89
CA ASN A 59 4.49 11.43 0.53
C ASN A 59 3.46 12.22 -0.30
N LEU A 60 2.50 12.89 0.35
CA LEU A 60 1.44 13.67 -0.31
C LEU A 60 1.87 15.11 -0.64
N VAL A 61 2.90 15.64 0.03
CA VAL A 61 3.43 17.01 -0.19
C VAL A 61 3.70 17.33 -1.67
N PRO A 62 4.35 16.47 -2.48
CA PRO A 62 4.60 16.76 -3.89
C PRO A 62 3.33 16.91 -4.75
N MET A 63 2.24 16.23 -4.37
CA MET A 63 0.92 16.41 -5.00
C MET A 63 0.19 17.64 -4.46
N ALA A 64 0.35 17.95 -3.17
CA ALA A 64 -0.30 19.09 -2.52
C ALA A 64 0.27 20.44 -3.00
N LEU A 65 1.58 20.54 -3.22
CA LEU A 65 2.26 21.76 -3.64
C LEU A 65 1.69 22.41 -4.93
N PRO A 66 1.55 21.71 -6.07
CA PRO A 66 1.02 22.32 -7.29
C PRO A 66 -0.45 22.74 -7.14
N LEU A 67 -1.26 21.99 -6.38
CA LEU A 67 -2.64 22.35 -6.09
C LEU A 67 -2.72 23.61 -5.22
N ALA A 68 -1.88 23.69 -4.19
CA ALA A 68 -1.79 24.84 -3.30
C ALA A 68 -1.34 26.10 -4.03
N VAL A 69 -0.32 26.00 -4.89
CA VAL A 69 0.19 27.09 -5.74
C VAL A 69 -0.90 27.62 -6.67
N LEU A 70 -1.70 26.73 -7.26
CA LEU A 70 -2.80 27.10 -8.14
C LEU A 70 -3.88 27.89 -7.38
N LEU A 71 -4.35 27.34 -6.25
CA LEU A 71 -5.37 27.99 -5.42
C LEU A 71 -4.90 29.34 -4.86
N ALA A 72 -3.66 29.40 -4.36
CA ALA A 72 -3.08 30.63 -3.83
C ALA A 72 -2.95 31.70 -4.91
N SER A 73 -2.57 31.32 -6.14
CA SER A 73 -2.47 32.25 -7.26
C SER A 73 -3.83 32.85 -7.61
N ILE A 74 -4.88 32.02 -7.64
CA ILE A 74 -6.25 32.48 -7.90
C ILE A 74 -6.71 33.44 -6.80
N MET A 75 -6.50 33.10 -5.53
CA MET A 75 -6.89 33.98 -4.41
C MET A 75 -6.18 35.33 -4.46
N VAL A 76 -4.89 35.36 -4.78
CA VAL A 76 -4.10 36.59 -4.79
C VAL A 76 -4.50 37.48 -5.97
N PHE A 77 -4.55 36.95 -7.18
CA PHE A 77 -5.00 37.72 -8.34
C PHE A 77 -6.49 38.10 -8.25
N GLY A 78 -7.31 37.25 -7.62
CA GLY A 78 -8.72 37.54 -7.34
C GLY A 78 -8.86 38.73 -6.39
N ASN A 79 -8.15 38.72 -5.26
CA ASN A 79 -8.19 39.80 -4.26
C ASN A 79 -7.61 41.12 -4.82
N LEU A 80 -6.51 41.05 -5.58
CA LEU A 80 -5.98 42.23 -6.30
C LEU A 80 -6.96 42.78 -7.34
N GLY A 81 -7.79 41.91 -7.94
CA GLY A 81 -8.85 42.30 -8.87
C GLY A 81 -10.05 42.95 -8.16
N GLU A 82 -10.50 42.36 -7.06
CA GLU A 82 -11.65 42.82 -6.26
C GLU A 82 -11.40 44.20 -5.63
N ASN A 83 -10.19 44.42 -5.10
CA ASN A 83 -9.80 45.71 -4.53
C ASN A 83 -9.41 46.77 -5.57
N ASN A 84 -9.60 46.50 -6.87
CA ASN A 84 -9.18 47.35 -8.00
C ASN A 84 -7.67 47.70 -8.01
N GLU A 85 -6.84 47.05 -7.20
CA GLU A 85 -5.39 47.27 -7.15
C GLU A 85 -4.74 46.89 -8.48
N LEU A 86 -5.19 45.79 -9.09
CA LEU A 86 -4.71 45.35 -10.39
C LEU A 86 -5.05 46.34 -11.50
N MET A 87 -6.23 46.97 -11.43
CA MET A 87 -6.68 47.97 -12.40
C MET A 87 -5.87 49.27 -12.25
N ALA A 88 -5.61 49.71 -11.02
CA ALA A 88 -4.80 50.88 -10.73
C ALA A 88 -3.33 50.73 -11.19
N MET A 89 -2.76 49.53 -11.02
CA MET A 89 -1.41 49.25 -11.53
C MET A 89 -1.35 49.27 -13.06
N LYS A 90 -2.38 48.73 -13.73
CA LYS A 90 -2.47 48.71 -15.19
C LYS A 90 -2.70 50.10 -15.78
N SER A 91 -3.52 50.94 -15.15
CA SER A 91 -3.74 52.33 -15.57
C SER A 91 -2.50 53.22 -15.36
N SER A 92 -1.63 52.86 -14.40
CA SER A 92 -0.32 53.49 -14.18
C SER A 92 0.74 53.09 -15.22
N GLY A 93 0.37 52.37 -16.28
CA GLY A 93 1.26 51.97 -17.37
C GLY A 93 2.13 50.74 -17.08
N ILE A 94 1.88 50.03 -15.98
CA ILE A 94 2.62 48.79 -15.67
C ILE A 94 1.97 47.62 -16.43
N PRO A 95 2.71 46.90 -17.30
CA PRO A 95 2.15 45.76 -18.01
C PRO A 95 1.88 44.61 -17.04
N LEU A 96 0.77 43.89 -17.26
CA LEU A 96 0.35 42.75 -16.43
C LEU A 96 1.46 41.68 -16.30
N GLN A 97 2.21 41.43 -17.37
CA GLN A 97 3.34 40.48 -17.35
C GLN A 97 4.40 40.83 -16.30
N ARG A 98 4.63 42.13 -16.04
CA ARG A 98 5.59 42.59 -15.03
C ARG A 98 5.07 42.40 -13.61
N ILE A 99 3.76 42.50 -13.42
CA ILE A 99 3.07 42.22 -12.14
C ILE A 99 3.16 40.72 -11.81
N MET A 100 3.07 39.85 -12.83
CA MET A 100 3.17 38.40 -12.67
C MET A 100 4.61 37.89 -12.51
N LEU A 101 5.61 38.58 -13.08
CA LEU A 101 7.02 38.20 -13.03
C LEU A 101 7.55 37.82 -11.62
N PRO A 102 7.34 38.63 -10.55
CA PRO A 102 7.83 38.27 -9.22
C PRO A 102 7.22 36.96 -8.70
N LEU A 103 5.95 36.66 -9.02
CA LEU A 103 5.31 35.39 -8.67
C LEU A 103 5.88 34.22 -9.46
N ILE A 104 6.18 34.41 -10.74
CA ILE A 104 6.81 33.37 -11.56
C ILE A 104 8.20 33.01 -11.00
N ILE A 105 9.01 34.01 -10.65
CA ILE A 105 10.34 33.79 -10.05
C ILE A 105 10.20 33.07 -8.70
N PHE A 106 9.22 33.46 -7.88
CA PHE A 106 8.95 32.81 -6.60
C PHE A 106 8.47 31.35 -6.75
N ASN A 107 7.57 31.08 -7.69
CA ASN A 107 7.10 29.73 -8.00
C ASN A 107 8.20 28.86 -8.61
N LEU A 108 9.12 29.44 -9.39
CA LEU A 108 10.29 28.72 -9.87
C LEU A 108 11.19 28.28 -8.70
N PHE A 109 11.37 29.13 -7.70
CA PHE A 109 12.08 28.77 -6.47
C PHE A 109 11.36 27.64 -5.72
N ILE A 110 10.03 27.72 -5.57
CA ILE A 110 9.23 26.63 -4.96
C ILE A 110 9.37 25.33 -5.75
N ALA A 111 9.34 25.38 -7.09
CA ALA A 111 9.47 24.20 -7.93
C ALA A 111 10.83 23.53 -7.77
N ILE A 112 11.92 24.30 -7.65
CA ILE A 112 13.26 23.76 -7.37
C ILE A 112 13.27 23.07 -5.99
N ASN A 113 12.71 23.71 -4.96
CA ASN A 113 12.61 23.10 -3.63
C ASN A 113 11.75 21.82 -3.63
N ALA A 114 10.63 21.82 -4.34
CA ALA A 114 9.77 20.65 -4.51
C ALA A 114 10.48 19.51 -5.23
N LEU A 115 11.30 19.82 -6.24
CA LEU A 115 12.12 18.86 -6.96
C LEU A 115 13.19 18.26 -6.03
N LEU A 116 13.90 19.09 -5.27
CA LEU A 116 14.87 18.61 -4.27
C LEU A 116 14.20 17.72 -3.22
N PHE A 117 13.04 18.14 -2.69
CA PHE A 117 12.25 17.35 -1.75
C PHE A 117 11.88 15.97 -2.34
N THR A 118 11.44 15.97 -3.59
CA THR A 118 11.08 14.74 -4.32
C THR A 118 12.28 13.81 -4.55
N GLN A 119 13.47 14.36 -4.77
CA GLN A 119 14.66 13.56 -5.02
C GLN A 119 15.32 13.03 -3.74
N PHE A 120 15.31 13.80 -2.66
CA PHE A 120 16.05 13.45 -1.44
C PHE A 120 15.15 12.89 -0.33
N VAL A 121 13.97 13.49 -0.11
CA VAL A 121 13.10 13.15 1.02
C VAL A 121 12.19 11.99 0.67
N LEU A 122 11.58 12.04 -0.51
CA LEU A 122 10.63 11.03 -0.98
C LEU A 122 11.17 9.58 -0.95
N PRO A 123 12.37 9.25 -1.45
CA PRO A 123 12.86 7.87 -1.39
C PRO A 123 13.10 7.39 0.06
N TYR A 124 13.53 8.27 0.96
CA TYR A 124 13.72 7.93 2.38
C TYR A 124 12.39 7.68 3.09
N THR A 125 11.42 8.55 2.86
CA THR A 125 10.06 8.46 3.44
C THR A 125 9.31 7.26 2.87
N ASN A 126 9.40 7.00 1.56
CA ASN A 126 8.69 5.90 0.91
C ASN A 126 9.23 4.53 1.38
N LEU A 127 10.54 4.41 1.63
CA LEU A 127 11.11 3.20 2.23
C LEU A 127 10.51 2.90 3.62
N ARG A 128 10.46 3.90 4.49
CA ARG A 128 9.90 3.74 5.85
C ARG A 128 8.40 3.53 5.83
N TYR A 129 7.69 4.28 4.99
CA TYR A 129 6.26 4.16 4.78
C TYR A 129 5.89 2.75 4.27
N GLY A 130 6.59 2.25 3.25
CA GLY A 130 6.35 0.91 2.69
C GLY A 130 6.62 -0.20 3.69
N ALA A 131 7.71 -0.11 4.46
CA ALA A 131 8.02 -1.06 5.52
C ALA A 131 6.97 -1.05 6.64
N LEU A 132 6.61 0.14 7.17
CA LEU A 132 5.58 0.27 8.20
C LEU A 132 4.20 -0.21 7.72
N LEU A 133 3.80 0.13 6.50
CA LEU A 133 2.54 -0.33 5.94
C LEU A 133 2.51 -1.85 5.76
N TYR A 134 3.64 -2.44 5.35
CA TYR A 134 3.78 -3.89 5.24
C TYR A 134 3.68 -4.57 6.61
N ASP A 135 4.38 -4.04 7.62
CA ASP A 135 4.34 -4.55 8.99
C ASP A 135 2.92 -4.45 9.58
N VAL A 136 2.23 -3.33 9.37
CA VAL A 136 0.82 -3.12 9.78
C VAL A 136 -0.14 -4.10 9.09
N ARG A 137 0.15 -4.48 7.84
CA ARG A 137 -0.64 -5.48 7.10
C ARG A 137 -0.34 -6.91 7.55
N GLN A 138 0.91 -7.23 7.87
CA GLN A 138 1.30 -8.54 8.38
C GLN A 138 0.93 -8.77 9.85
N GLN A 139 0.78 -7.72 10.66
CA GLN A 139 0.55 -7.88 12.10
C GLN A 139 -0.78 -8.57 12.44
N ARG A 140 -1.75 -8.55 11.52
CA ARG A 140 -2.90 -9.46 11.55
C ARG A 140 -3.11 -10.05 10.17
N PRO A 141 -2.57 -11.24 9.86
CA PRO A 141 -3.11 -12.09 8.82
C PRO A 141 -4.37 -12.74 9.38
N GLU A 142 -5.29 -11.94 9.93
CA GLU A 142 -6.68 -12.32 9.86
C GLU A 142 -6.98 -12.23 8.38
N ILE A 143 -6.66 -13.30 7.66
CA ILE A 143 -7.07 -13.47 6.28
C ILE A 143 -8.55 -13.17 6.34
N ASN A 144 -8.95 -12.03 5.75
CA ASN A 144 -10.34 -11.65 5.66
C ASN A 144 -10.94 -12.57 4.61
N ILE A 145 -11.12 -13.83 5.01
CA ILE A 145 -11.64 -14.90 4.19
C ILE A 145 -13.11 -14.56 4.01
N LYS A 146 -13.42 -13.94 2.87
CA LYS A 146 -14.80 -13.67 2.49
C LYS A 146 -15.54 -15.00 2.40
N LYS A 147 -16.73 -15.02 3.01
CA LYS A 147 -17.64 -16.16 3.02
C LYS A 147 -17.83 -16.72 1.60
N GLY A 148 -17.74 -18.03 1.44
CA GLY A 148 -18.05 -18.74 0.20
C GLY A 148 -17.03 -18.65 -0.93
N THR A 149 -15.92 -17.92 -0.76
CA THR A 149 -14.85 -17.81 -1.79
C THR A 149 -13.67 -18.72 -1.46
N PHE A 150 -13.00 -19.28 -2.47
CA PHE A 150 -11.76 -20.02 -2.28
C PHE A 150 -10.58 -19.05 -2.13
N TYR A 151 -9.84 -19.20 -1.04
CA TYR A 151 -8.64 -18.43 -0.71
C TYR A 151 -7.41 -19.33 -0.73
N GLU A 152 -6.32 -18.87 -1.34
CA GLU A 152 -5.03 -19.55 -1.27
C GLU A 152 -4.25 -19.02 -0.05
N ILE A 153 -3.95 -19.88 0.91
CA ILE A 153 -3.27 -19.51 2.18
C ILE A 153 -1.75 -19.67 2.05
N THR A 154 -1.31 -20.68 1.31
CA THR A 154 0.09 -21.05 1.10
C THR A 154 0.19 -21.71 -0.27
N SER A 155 1.36 -21.71 -0.92
CA SER A 155 1.55 -22.27 -2.27
C SER A 155 0.96 -23.68 -2.38
N GLY A 156 -0.19 -23.79 -3.06
CA GLY A 156 -0.93 -25.05 -3.22
C GLY A 156 -1.99 -25.39 -2.18
N LEU A 157 -2.25 -24.58 -1.14
CA LEU A 157 -3.32 -24.84 -0.16
C LEU A 157 -4.50 -23.86 -0.36
N LYS A 158 -5.66 -24.37 -0.76
CA LYS A 158 -6.88 -23.57 -0.96
C LYS A 158 -7.90 -23.86 0.13
N LEU A 159 -8.41 -22.82 0.76
CA LEU A 159 -9.41 -22.87 1.82
C LEU A 159 -10.71 -22.21 1.36
N LYS A 160 -11.83 -22.84 1.68
CA LYS A 160 -13.16 -22.24 1.60
C LYS A 160 -13.86 -22.41 2.93
N ILE A 161 -14.51 -21.35 3.37
CA ILE A 161 -15.34 -21.35 4.58
C ILE A 161 -16.72 -20.82 4.23
N LYS A 162 -17.74 -21.30 4.93
CA LYS A 162 -19.10 -20.76 4.80
C LYS A 162 -19.31 -19.56 5.70
N ASP A 163 -18.89 -19.70 6.96
CA ASP A 163 -19.02 -18.62 7.93
C ASP A 163 -17.78 -18.54 8.84
N LYS A 164 -17.58 -17.36 9.41
CA LYS A 164 -16.51 -17.05 10.35
C LYS A 164 -17.09 -16.17 11.45
N ASP A 165 -16.92 -16.61 12.68
CA ASP A 165 -17.21 -15.79 13.86
C ASP A 165 -16.02 -14.84 14.11
N PRO A 166 -16.23 -13.50 14.07
CA PRO A 166 -15.18 -12.53 14.30
C PRO A 166 -14.72 -12.45 15.76
N GLU A 167 -15.53 -12.85 16.76
CA GLU A 167 -15.14 -12.74 18.17
C GLU A 167 -14.34 -13.96 18.64
N THR A 168 -14.75 -15.16 18.23
CA THR A 168 -14.09 -16.41 18.61
C THR A 168 -13.04 -16.88 17.60
N ASN A 169 -12.97 -16.23 16.43
CA ASN A 169 -12.11 -16.58 15.29
C ASN A 169 -12.34 -18.03 14.79
N MET A 170 -13.50 -18.61 15.12
CA MET A 170 -13.93 -19.94 14.69
C MET A 170 -14.52 -19.86 13.28
N MET A 171 -14.12 -20.79 12.43
CA MET A 171 -14.62 -20.95 11.07
C MET A 171 -15.55 -22.15 11.02
N TYR A 172 -16.65 -22.03 10.27
CA TYR A 172 -17.67 -23.08 10.14
C TYR A 172 -17.77 -23.57 8.70
N GLU A 173 -18.01 -24.87 8.57
CA GLU A 173 -18.05 -25.61 7.30
C GLU A 173 -16.82 -25.30 6.45
N VAL A 174 -15.69 -25.84 6.89
CA VAL A 174 -14.38 -25.57 6.34
C VAL A 174 -14.01 -26.66 5.35
N MET A 175 -13.56 -26.25 4.16
CA MET A 175 -13.07 -27.13 3.11
C MET A 175 -11.66 -26.71 2.72
N ILE A 176 -10.72 -27.63 2.86
CA ILE A 176 -9.30 -27.45 2.55
C ILE A 176 -8.94 -28.38 1.40
N TYR A 177 -8.41 -27.80 0.33
CA TYR A 177 -7.82 -28.50 -0.80
C TYR A 177 -6.31 -28.38 -0.74
N ASP A 178 -5.62 -29.51 -0.78
CA ASP A 178 -4.16 -29.57 -0.83
C ASP A 178 -3.70 -29.96 -2.25
N HIS A 179 -3.20 -28.96 -2.98
CA HIS A 179 -2.64 -29.05 -4.33
C HIS A 179 -1.10 -29.01 -4.31
N ARG A 180 -0.45 -29.18 -3.15
CA ARG A 180 1.03 -29.20 -3.07
C ARG A 180 1.64 -30.34 -3.89
N ASN A 181 0.90 -31.44 -4.02
CA ASN A 181 1.27 -32.52 -4.92
C ASN A 181 0.68 -32.20 -6.31
N ILE A 182 1.54 -31.94 -7.31
CA ILE A 182 1.22 -31.44 -8.67
C ILE A 182 0.30 -32.41 -9.48
N ALA A 183 -0.22 -33.45 -8.86
CA ALA A 183 -1.01 -34.52 -9.46
C ALA A 183 -2.55 -34.29 -9.44
N GLY A 184 -3.02 -33.09 -9.09
CA GLY A 184 -4.44 -32.70 -9.17
C GLY A 184 -5.11 -32.58 -7.81
N ASN A 185 -6.44 -32.72 -7.76
CA ASN A 185 -7.25 -32.48 -6.57
C ASN A 185 -7.41 -33.74 -5.70
N MET A 186 -6.29 -34.29 -5.21
CA MET A 186 -6.27 -35.62 -4.60
C MET A 186 -6.49 -35.61 -3.08
N ASP A 187 -6.24 -34.48 -2.42
CA ASP A 187 -6.37 -34.33 -0.96
C ASP A 187 -7.41 -33.26 -0.63
N VAL A 188 -8.51 -33.68 -0.01
CA VAL A 188 -9.61 -32.80 0.41
C VAL A 188 -9.94 -33.06 1.87
N THR A 189 -9.90 -32.03 2.70
CA THR A 189 -10.33 -32.10 4.09
C THR A 189 -11.57 -31.25 4.28
N VAL A 190 -12.63 -31.85 4.82
CA VAL A 190 -13.87 -31.15 5.17
C VAL A 190 -14.07 -31.26 6.68
N ALA A 191 -14.38 -30.16 7.35
CA ALA A 191 -14.63 -30.13 8.79
C ALA A 191 -15.80 -29.21 9.15
N ASP A 192 -16.53 -29.56 10.20
CA ASP A 192 -17.67 -28.78 10.68
C ASP A 192 -17.23 -27.43 11.26
N SER A 193 -16.12 -27.43 11.99
CA SER A 193 -15.51 -26.21 12.50
C SER A 193 -13.98 -26.27 12.48
N ALA A 194 -13.33 -25.11 12.37
CA ALA A 194 -11.89 -25.00 12.49
C ALA A 194 -11.49 -23.70 13.19
N SER A 195 -10.44 -23.78 14.00
CA SER A 195 -9.72 -22.62 14.51
C SER A 195 -8.41 -22.47 13.75
N MET A 196 -8.05 -21.23 13.43
CA MET A 196 -6.75 -20.90 12.85
C MET A 196 -6.01 -20.00 13.83
N VAL A 197 -4.86 -20.50 14.28
CA VAL A 197 -3.98 -19.78 15.19
C VAL A 197 -2.60 -19.70 14.56
N MET A 198 -2.00 -18.52 14.64
CA MET A 198 -0.61 -18.32 14.26
C MET A 198 0.25 -18.63 15.49
N SER A 199 1.35 -19.33 15.31
CA SER A 199 2.33 -19.56 16.39
C SER A 199 2.89 -18.21 16.87
N ASP A 200 3.32 -18.13 18.13
CA ASP A 200 3.88 -16.90 18.73
C ASP A 200 5.05 -16.32 17.92
N ASP A 201 5.86 -17.21 17.34
CA ASP A 201 7.00 -16.88 16.47
C ASP A 201 6.61 -16.46 15.05
N LYS A 202 5.31 -16.46 14.70
CA LYS A 202 4.76 -16.12 13.39
C LYS A 202 5.26 -16.97 12.21
N VAL A 203 5.99 -18.05 12.49
CA VAL A 203 6.56 -18.95 11.47
C VAL A 203 5.60 -20.08 11.10
N PHE A 204 4.68 -20.44 11.99
CA PHE A 204 3.73 -21.53 11.75
C PHE A 204 2.29 -21.05 11.81
N LEU A 205 1.48 -21.56 10.89
CA LEU A 205 0.03 -21.42 10.91
C LEU A 205 -0.57 -22.78 11.27
N VAL A 206 -1.29 -22.81 12.40
CA VAL A 206 -1.87 -24.00 13.00
C VAL A 206 -3.37 -23.97 12.78
N PHE A 207 -3.87 -24.91 11.97
CA PHE A 207 -5.29 -25.21 11.88
C PHE A 207 -5.64 -26.31 12.86
N THR A 208 -6.60 -26.04 13.74
CA THR A 208 -7.25 -27.07 14.55
C THR A 208 -8.63 -27.31 13.97
N LEU A 209 -8.82 -28.44 13.29
CA LEU A 209 -10.08 -28.85 12.69
C LEU A 209 -10.83 -29.77 13.66
N PHE A 210 -12.13 -29.55 13.80
CA PHE A 210 -13.01 -30.36 14.65
C PHE A 210 -14.06 -31.05 13.81
N ASN A 211 -14.28 -32.34 14.09
CA ASN A 211 -15.27 -33.21 13.47
C ASN A 211 -15.23 -33.12 11.94
N GLY A 212 -14.28 -33.82 11.35
CA GLY A 212 -14.06 -33.76 9.92
C GLY A 212 -13.69 -35.09 9.28
N VAL A 213 -13.62 -35.04 7.97
CA VAL A 213 -13.28 -36.16 7.11
C VAL A 213 -12.21 -35.71 6.13
N LYS A 214 -11.08 -36.42 6.14
CA LYS A 214 -10.06 -36.30 5.12
C LYS A 214 -10.29 -37.36 4.04
N TYR A 215 -10.36 -36.91 2.80
CA TYR A 215 -10.41 -37.71 1.59
C TYR A 215 -9.06 -37.61 0.89
N GLU A 216 -8.48 -38.76 0.58
CA GLU A 216 -7.19 -38.87 -0.12
C GLU A 216 -7.34 -39.89 -1.27
N GLU A 217 -7.17 -39.44 -2.50
CA GLU A 217 -7.13 -40.31 -3.67
C GLU A 217 -5.76 -40.96 -3.80
N VAL A 218 -5.70 -42.29 -3.73
CA VAL A 218 -4.45 -43.03 -3.85
C VAL A 218 -4.20 -43.33 -5.33
N ARG A 219 -3.21 -42.67 -5.93
CA ARG A 219 -2.73 -43.03 -7.27
C ARG A 219 -1.55 -44.00 -7.19
N ASP A 220 -1.72 -45.17 -7.78
CA ASP A 220 -0.61 -46.09 -8.01
C ASP A 220 0.21 -45.59 -9.21
N ARG A 221 1.46 -45.19 -8.97
CA ARG A 221 2.33 -44.53 -9.95
C ARG A 221 2.75 -45.48 -11.09
N ASN A 222 2.58 -46.80 -10.91
CA ASN A 222 3.07 -47.83 -11.83
C ASN A 222 2.01 -48.39 -12.79
N ASN A 223 0.72 -48.11 -12.63
CA ASN A 223 -0.34 -48.69 -13.47
C ASN A 223 -1.36 -47.63 -13.93
N TYR A 224 -1.07 -46.93 -15.03
CA TYR A 224 -1.98 -45.96 -15.63
C TYR A 224 -3.27 -46.59 -16.19
N GLU A 225 -3.26 -47.88 -16.56
CA GLU A 225 -4.43 -48.58 -17.15
C GLU A 225 -5.50 -48.97 -16.11
N TYR A 226 -5.14 -49.25 -14.86
CA TYR A 226 -6.12 -49.61 -13.81
C TYR A 226 -6.89 -48.40 -13.25
N SER A 227 -6.40 -47.19 -13.50
CA SER A 227 -6.87 -45.98 -12.84
C SER A 227 -8.17 -45.38 -13.42
N ARG A 228 -8.73 -45.95 -14.50
CA ARG A 228 -10.02 -45.48 -15.08
C ARG A 228 -11.26 -46.13 -14.49
N ASN A 229 -11.18 -47.37 -14.00
CA ASN A 229 -12.35 -48.12 -13.51
C ASN A 229 -12.41 -48.25 -11.98
N ASN A 230 -11.29 -48.22 -11.27
CA ASN A 230 -11.24 -48.25 -9.81
C ASN A 230 -10.24 -47.20 -9.31
N MET A 231 -10.74 -46.07 -8.81
CA MET A 231 -9.95 -45.08 -8.09
C MET A 231 -10.07 -45.37 -6.58
N PRO A 232 -9.12 -46.07 -5.96
CA PRO A 232 -9.16 -46.28 -4.52
C PRO A 232 -9.00 -44.93 -3.82
N PHE A 233 -9.95 -44.61 -2.95
CA PHE A 233 -9.86 -43.44 -2.07
C PHE A 233 -9.76 -43.91 -0.62
N LYS A 234 -8.96 -43.19 0.15
CA LYS A 234 -8.85 -43.34 1.59
C LYS A 234 -9.72 -42.27 2.26
N ARG A 235 -10.54 -42.69 3.20
CA ARG A 235 -11.36 -41.81 4.02
C ARG A 235 -10.95 -41.95 5.48
N GLN A 236 -10.51 -40.85 6.08
CA GLN A 236 -10.15 -40.79 7.49
C GLN A 236 -11.09 -39.84 8.22
N LEU A 237 -11.86 -40.38 9.17
CA LEU A 237 -12.66 -39.58 10.09
C LEU A 237 -11.81 -39.18 11.29
N PHE A 238 -11.96 -37.94 11.74
CA PHE A 238 -11.25 -37.41 12.90
C PHE A 238 -12.17 -36.54 13.77
N GLY A 239 -12.04 -36.66 15.09
CA GLY A 239 -12.71 -35.77 16.05
C GLY A 239 -11.99 -34.44 16.21
N GLU A 240 -10.66 -34.48 16.32
CA GLU A 240 -9.80 -33.30 16.31
C GLU A 240 -8.56 -33.62 15.46
N GLN A 241 -8.21 -32.71 14.55
CA GLN A 241 -6.99 -32.82 13.76
C GLN A 241 -6.26 -31.48 13.70
N LYS A 242 -4.98 -31.49 14.09
CA LYS A 242 -4.09 -30.34 13.98
C LYS A 242 -3.27 -30.43 12.70
N MET A 243 -3.32 -29.40 11.87
CA MET A 243 -2.48 -29.25 10.69
C MET A 243 -1.58 -28.03 10.89
N VAL A 244 -0.28 -28.23 10.78
CA VAL A 244 0.72 -27.18 10.94
C VAL A 244 1.36 -26.91 9.59
N TYR A 245 1.30 -25.66 9.16
CA TYR A 245 1.91 -25.20 7.91
C TYR A 245 2.99 -24.16 8.24
N GLU A 246 4.16 -24.33 7.65
CA GLU A 246 5.24 -23.35 7.75
C GLU A 246 4.93 -22.18 6.82
N LEU A 247 4.79 -21.00 7.43
CA LEU A 247 4.67 -19.72 6.77
C LEU A 247 6.07 -19.24 6.40
N ASN A 248 6.61 -19.75 5.29
CA ASN A 248 7.84 -19.20 4.72
C ASN A 248 7.60 -17.74 4.33
N GLY A 249 8.18 -16.79 5.09
CA GLY A 249 8.16 -15.35 4.79
C GLY A 249 7.57 -14.39 5.84
N TYR A 250 7.29 -14.85 7.08
CA TYR A 250 6.64 -14.04 8.14
C TYR A 250 7.51 -13.82 9.40
N GLU A 251 8.83 -13.98 9.30
CA GLU A 251 9.73 -13.56 10.39
C GLU A 251 9.65 -12.04 10.56
N PHE A 252 9.22 -11.60 11.75
CA PHE A 252 9.29 -10.20 12.16
C PHE A 252 10.74 -9.79 12.47
N SER A 253 11.57 -9.78 11.43
CA SER A 253 12.73 -8.87 11.41
C SER A 253 12.23 -7.58 10.78
N ARG A 254 12.64 -6.40 11.29
CA ARG A 254 12.40 -5.13 10.59
C ARG A 254 12.67 -5.37 9.12
N THR A 255 11.64 -5.23 8.27
CA THR A 255 11.79 -5.58 6.86
C THR A 255 13.01 -4.86 6.33
N ASN A 256 14.03 -5.63 5.92
CA ASN A 256 15.33 -5.07 5.61
C ASN A 256 15.13 -4.03 4.52
N THR A 257 15.47 -2.77 4.83
CA THR A 257 15.16 -1.60 4.00
C THR A 257 15.77 -1.73 2.59
N GLU A 258 16.73 -2.64 2.43
CA GLU A 258 17.35 -3.03 1.16
C GLU A 258 16.42 -3.75 0.16
N LEU A 259 15.41 -4.50 0.64
CA LEU A 259 14.47 -5.24 -0.23
C LEU A 259 13.63 -4.30 -1.11
N PHE A 260 13.36 -3.09 -0.62
CA PHE A 260 12.55 -2.11 -1.32
C PHE A 260 13.35 -1.16 -2.21
N LYS A 261 14.70 -1.10 -2.09
CA LYS A 261 15.58 -0.18 -2.85
C LYS A 261 15.41 -0.25 -4.38
N HIS A 262 14.89 -1.37 -4.91
CA HIS A 262 14.74 -1.60 -6.35
C HIS A 262 13.37 -1.16 -6.91
N ASN A 263 12.44 -0.68 -6.07
CA ASN A 263 11.14 -0.22 -6.53
C ASN A 263 11.28 1.12 -7.27
N TYR A 264 10.60 1.28 -8.42
CA TYR A 264 10.75 2.44 -9.31
C TYR A 264 10.39 3.77 -8.63
N GLN A 265 9.50 3.74 -7.63
CA GLN A 265 9.13 4.90 -6.82
C GLN A 265 10.22 5.35 -5.84
N MET A 266 11.32 4.60 -5.73
CA MET A 266 12.44 4.84 -4.81
C MET A 266 13.72 5.26 -5.55
N LEU A 267 13.66 5.39 -6.88
CA LEU A 267 14.81 5.76 -7.71
C LEU A 267 14.99 7.28 -7.74
N ASN A 268 16.16 7.75 -7.31
CA ASN A 268 16.64 9.10 -7.55
C ASN A 268 17.21 9.21 -8.99
N LEU A 269 17.20 10.40 -9.61
CA LEU A 269 17.67 10.67 -10.98
C LEU A 269 19.07 10.09 -11.27
N LYS A 270 19.96 10.04 -10.25
CA LYS A 270 21.30 9.44 -10.39
C LYS A 270 21.25 7.93 -10.73
N TYR A 271 20.32 7.18 -10.13
CA TYR A 271 20.13 5.73 -10.38
C TYR A 271 19.30 5.44 -11.64
N SER A 272 18.39 6.34 -12.02
CA SER A 272 17.66 6.23 -13.30
C SER A 272 18.62 6.37 -14.49
N SER A 273 19.62 7.26 -14.39
CA SER A 273 20.62 7.46 -15.44
C SER A 273 21.52 6.25 -15.70
N SER A 274 21.82 5.43 -14.68
CA SER A 274 22.63 4.21 -14.84
C SER A 274 21.85 3.08 -15.49
N LEU A 275 20.55 2.95 -15.18
CA LEU A 275 19.66 1.97 -15.82
C LEU A 275 19.35 2.31 -17.28
N ILE A 276 19.14 3.59 -17.60
CA ILE A 276 18.96 4.05 -18.99
C ILE A 276 20.24 3.74 -19.80
N ARG A 277 21.43 3.95 -19.22
CA ARG A 277 22.70 3.63 -19.87
C ARG A 277 22.91 2.13 -20.07
N LEU A 278 22.44 1.28 -19.15
CA LEU A 278 22.44 -0.18 -19.30
C LEU A 278 21.46 -0.66 -20.37
N LYS A 279 20.24 -0.10 -20.41
CA LYS A 279 19.18 -0.50 -21.35
C LYS A 279 19.51 -0.09 -22.79
N ILE A 280 20.20 1.03 -23.00
CA ILE A 280 20.72 1.44 -24.32
C ILE A 280 21.86 0.53 -24.78
N ARG A 281 22.69 0.02 -23.86
CA ARG A 281 23.80 -0.88 -24.19
C ARG A 281 23.32 -2.30 -24.52
N CYS A 282 22.28 -2.81 -23.87
CA CYS A 282 21.66 -4.09 -24.24
C CYS A 282 20.92 -4.04 -25.60
N ARG A 283 20.38 -2.89 -26.01
CA ARG A 283 19.68 -2.75 -27.31
C ARG A 283 20.62 -2.58 -28.51
N LYS A 284 21.94 -2.44 -28.28
CA LYS A 284 22.97 -2.42 -29.34
C LYS A 284 23.66 -3.77 -29.55
N ILE A 285 23.29 -4.80 -28.78
CA ILE A 285 23.89 -6.15 -28.81
C ILE A 285 22.92 -7.19 -29.41
N PHE A 286 21.72 -6.77 -29.84
CA PHE A 286 20.80 -7.55 -30.66
C PHE A 286 20.55 -6.83 -31.99
#